data_AF-A0A651FVY9-F1
#
_entry.id   AF-A0A651FVY9-F1
#
_cell.length_a   1.000
_cell.length_b   1.000
_cell.length_c   1.000
_cell.angle_alpha   90.00
_cell.angle_beta   90.00
_cell.angle_gamma   90.00
#
_symmetry.space_group_name_H-M   'P 1'
#
loop_
_entity.id
_entity.type
_entity.pdbx_description
1 polymer ?
#
loop_
_entity_poly.entity_id
_entity_poly.type
_entity_poly.pdbx_seq_one_letter_code
_entity_poly.pdbx_strand_id
1 'polypeptide(L)'
;MPREEIILFPELSSRNFQIKFVSHAKAILGIDFPEAEKELESALQTLSIPIHEVVGSGGGEAKITQRLRRSLAEQNWNKKNFEIEKMINGVKKESISHEIDHVREFIDRGTIALEIEWNNKDPFFDRDLENFKRLHAEGAISVGIIITRGESMQNRIREMVRRFAAEQQLETIDQLIEIGLNPTKRQQDDYTRRMRQGDTSFAEAWSSSFVADKYGAATTHWRKLEDRVRRGVGNPCPLVLIGLPAEVVTFD
;
A
#
# COMPACT_ATOMS: atom_id res chain seq x y z
N MET A 1 36.94 -3.71 11.44
CA MET A 1 36.39 -2.34 11.43
C MET A 1 34.96 -2.43 11.92
N PRO A 2 34.50 -1.58 12.85
CA PRO A 2 33.09 -1.52 13.20
C PRO A 2 32.31 -1.12 11.93
N ARG A 3 31.29 -1.90 11.55
CA ARG A 3 30.37 -1.49 10.49
C ARG A 3 29.57 -0.32 11.03
N GLU A 4 29.67 0.84 10.40
CA GLU A 4 28.75 1.95 10.67
C GLU A 4 27.32 1.45 10.49
N GLU A 5 26.46 1.80 11.44
CA GLU A 5 25.06 1.41 11.36
C GLU A 5 24.39 2.21 10.25
N ILE A 6 23.99 1.53 9.17
CA ILE A 6 23.23 2.15 8.09
C ILE A 6 21.83 2.47 8.61
N ILE A 7 21.55 3.76 8.79
CA ILE A 7 20.21 4.28 9.06
C ILE A 7 19.56 4.58 7.72
N LEU A 8 18.44 3.92 7.44
CA LEU A 8 17.64 4.15 6.23
C LEU A 8 16.28 4.70 6.67
N PHE A 9 15.75 5.60 5.86
CA PHE A 9 14.48 6.28 6.05
C PHE A 9 14.30 6.98 7.42
N PRO A 10 15.26 7.84 7.84
CA PRO A 10 15.17 8.54 9.12
C PRO A 10 13.91 9.43 9.25
N GLU A 11 13.52 10.14 8.19
CA GLU A 11 12.35 11.01 8.19
C GLU A 11 11.04 10.24 8.15
N LEU A 12 11.01 9.10 7.44
CA LEU A 12 9.83 8.23 7.51
C LEU A 12 9.68 7.63 8.91
N SER A 13 10.80 7.24 9.53
CA SER A 13 10.81 6.72 10.90
C SER A 13 10.33 7.76 11.92
N SER A 14 10.76 9.02 11.78
CA SER A 14 10.32 10.14 12.64
C SER A 14 8.82 10.43 12.50
N ARG A 15 8.24 10.14 11.33
CA ARG A 15 6.81 10.25 11.03
C ARG A 15 6.02 8.96 11.27
N ASN A 16 6.58 8.00 12.01
CA ASN A 16 5.97 6.73 12.41
C ASN A 16 5.65 5.75 11.26
N PHE A 17 6.27 5.89 10.08
CA PHE A 17 6.12 4.88 9.04
C PHE A 17 6.64 3.53 9.52
N GLN A 18 5.92 2.47 9.19
CA GLN A 18 6.31 1.13 9.54
C GLN A 18 7.23 0.56 8.47
N ILE A 19 8.50 0.32 8.78
CA ILE A 19 9.49 -0.15 7.81
C ILE A 19 9.98 -1.54 8.21
N LYS A 20 9.99 -2.47 7.26
CA LYS A 20 10.56 -3.81 7.45
C LYS A 20 11.43 -4.20 6.28
N PHE A 21 12.64 -4.64 6.60
CA PHE A 21 13.57 -5.21 5.63
C PHE A 21 13.55 -6.73 5.74
N VAL A 22 13.50 -7.41 4.60
CA VAL A 22 13.50 -8.87 4.49
C VAL A 22 14.74 -9.31 3.71
N SER A 23 15.32 -10.45 4.10
CA SER A 23 16.56 -10.97 3.51
C SER A 23 17.69 -9.93 3.61
N HIS A 24 18.35 -9.59 2.50
CA HIS A 24 19.47 -8.64 2.47
C HIS A 24 19.08 -7.22 2.05
N ALA A 25 17.77 -6.90 2.01
CA ALA A 25 17.28 -5.64 1.44
C ALA A 25 17.87 -4.39 2.08
N LYS A 26 18.10 -4.38 3.41
CA LYS A 26 18.70 -3.23 4.11
C LYS A 26 20.11 -2.93 3.60
N ALA A 27 20.93 -3.97 3.40
CA ALA A 27 22.30 -3.80 2.95
C ALA A 27 22.35 -3.38 1.47
N ILE A 28 21.57 -4.06 0.63
CA ILE A 28 21.50 -3.78 -0.82
C ILE A 28 21.00 -2.35 -1.05
N LEU A 29 19.86 -1.97 -0.43
CA LEU A 29 19.33 -0.62 -0.58
C LEU A 29 20.29 0.45 -0.06
N GLY A 30 20.88 0.25 1.13
CA GLY A 30 21.72 1.26 1.76
C GLY A 30 23.11 1.44 1.16
N ILE A 31 23.67 0.41 0.52
CA ILE A 31 25.02 0.46 -0.05
C ILE A 31 24.95 0.68 -1.56
N ASP A 32 24.14 -0.12 -2.26
CA ASP A 32 24.11 -0.13 -3.72
C ASP A 32 23.13 0.91 -4.27
N PHE A 33 22.08 1.27 -3.52
CA PHE A 33 21.01 2.15 -3.99
C PHE A 33 20.63 3.30 -3.03
N PRO A 34 21.59 4.04 -2.44
CA PRO A 34 21.29 5.14 -1.53
C PRO A 34 20.49 6.27 -2.19
N GLU A 35 20.58 6.44 -3.51
CA GLU A 35 19.77 7.41 -4.24
C GLU A 35 18.29 7.00 -4.28
N ALA A 36 18.00 5.71 -4.52
CA ALA A 36 16.63 5.20 -4.50
C ALA A 36 15.99 5.39 -3.12
N GLU A 37 16.75 5.16 -2.06
CA GLU A 37 16.29 5.38 -0.69
C GLU A 37 15.87 6.83 -0.45
N LYS A 38 16.70 7.80 -0.84
CA LYS A 38 16.38 9.24 -0.73
C LYS A 38 15.19 9.65 -1.60
N GLU A 39 15.11 9.14 -2.83
CA GLU A 39 13.98 9.38 -3.74
C GLU A 39 12.65 8.90 -3.10
N LEU A 40 12.65 7.69 -2.52
CA LEU A 40 11.49 7.12 -1.83
C LEU A 40 11.13 7.86 -0.54
N GLU A 41 12.12 8.20 0.28
CA GLU A 41 11.90 9.01 1.47
C GLU A 41 11.28 10.36 1.11
N SER A 42 11.80 11.04 0.09
CA SER A 42 11.27 12.31 -0.37
C SER A 42 9.83 12.22 -0.87
N ALA A 43 9.49 11.14 -1.61
CA ALA A 43 8.13 10.92 -2.10
C ALA A 43 7.13 10.64 -0.97
N LEU A 44 7.56 9.94 0.10
CA LEU A 44 6.68 9.51 1.18
C LEU A 44 6.61 10.50 2.35
N GLN A 45 7.66 11.28 2.60
CA GLN A 45 7.70 12.25 3.70
C GLN A 45 6.72 13.43 3.53
N THR A 46 6.25 13.67 2.31
CA THR A 46 5.26 14.72 2.01
C THR A 46 3.85 14.17 1.88
N LEU A 47 3.68 12.85 2.05
CA LEU A 47 2.40 12.19 1.86
C LEU A 47 1.36 12.67 2.88
N SER A 48 0.19 13.05 2.35
CA SER A 48 -1.00 13.39 3.10
C SER A 48 -2.24 12.81 2.40
N ILE A 49 -3.20 12.33 3.20
CA ILE A 49 -4.45 11.71 2.78
C ILE A 49 -5.59 12.44 3.47
N PRO A 50 -6.25 13.39 2.81
CA PRO A 50 -7.43 14.01 3.36
C PRO A 50 -8.50 12.95 3.69
N ILE A 51 -9.18 13.10 4.83
CA ILE A 51 -10.16 12.12 5.32
C ILE A 51 -11.29 11.88 4.31
N HIS A 52 -11.65 12.89 3.50
CA HIS A 52 -12.62 12.76 2.42
C HIS A 52 -12.20 11.74 1.34
N GLU A 53 -10.90 11.50 1.15
CA GLU A 53 -10.42 10.45 0.24
C GLU A 53 -10.53 9.04 0.86
N VAL A 54 -10.43 8.96 2.19
CA VAL A 54 -10.66 7.71 2.94
C VAL A 54 -12.14 7.36 2.92
N VAL A 55 -13.04 8.33 3.15
CA VAL A 55 -14.50 8.08 3.16
C VAL A 55 -15.13 8.05 1.77
N GLY A 56 -14.50 8.65 0.78
CA GLY A 56 -15.03 8.79 -0.58
C GLY A 56 -15.43 7.46 -1.22
N SER A 57 -16.40 7.53 -2.14
CA SER A 57 -16.85 6.38 -2.92
C SER A 57 -15.72 5.81 -3.78
N GLY A 58 -15.77 4.49 -4.01
CA GLY A 58 -14.85 3.82 -4.94
C GLY A 58 -15.20 4.13 -6.40
N GLY A 59 -14.20 4.01 -7.28
CA GLY A 59 -14.36 4.27 -8.71
C GLY A 59 -13.06 4.80 -9.30
N GLY A 60 -12.38 3.99 -10.10
CA GLY A 60 -11.04 4.30 -10.58
C GLY A 60 -9.95 4.18 -9.51
N GLU A 61 -8.74 4.59 -9.87
CA GLU A 61 -7.57 4.57 -9.00
C GLU A 61 -7.69 5.61 -7.87
N ALA A 62 -7.29 5.26 -6.65
CA ALA A 62 -7.35 6.17 -5.51
C ALA A 62 -6.43 7.39 -5.71
N LYS A 63 -6.90 8.58 -5.32
CA LYS A 63 -6.14 9.84 -5.44
C LYS A 63 -4.77 9.80 -4.74
N ILE A 64 -4.69 9.11 -3.60
CA ILE A 64 -3.42 8.89 -2.90
C ILE A 64 -2.42 8.11 -3.76
N THR A 65 -2.88 7.05 -4.42
CA THR A 65 -2.06 6.28 -5.35
C THR A 65 -1.62 7.19 -6.49
N GLN A 66 -2.53 7.91 -7.15
CA GLN A 66 -2.19 8.84 -8.24
C GLN A 66 -1.11 9.88 -7.82
N ARG A 67 -1.25 10.48 -6.63
CA ARG A 67 -0.26 11.44 -6.11
C ARG A 67 1.11 10.80 -5.91
N LEU A 68 1.15 9.63 -5.27
CA LEU A 68 2.41 8.92 -5.01
C LEU A 68 3.06 8.46 -6.32
N ARG A 69 2.28 7.92 -7.27
CA ARG A 69 2.75 7.54 -8.61
C ARG A 69 3.40 8.72 -9.33
N ARG A 70 2.76 9.88 -9.31
CA ARG A 70 3.32 11.10 -9.93
C ARG A 70 4.62 11.51 -9.25
N SER A 71 4.66 11.54 -7.92
CA SER A 71 5.88 11.88 -7.18
C SER A 71 7.03 10.92 -7.47
N LEU A 72 6.74 9.62 -7.63
CA LEU A 72 7.72 8.61 -7.99
C LEU A 72 8.19 8.77 -9.45
N ALA A 73 7.27 9.04 -10.39
CA ALA A 73 7.60 9.27 -11.79
C ALA A 73 8.51 10.50 -11.99
N GLU A 74 8.29 11.57 -11.22
CA GLU A 74 9.17 12.75 -11.20
C GLU A 74 10.61 12.41 -10.74
N GLN A 75 10.77 11.32 -9.99
CA GLN A 75 12.06 10.76 -9.56
C GLN A 75 12.55 9.61 -10.48
N ASN A 76 11.98 9.48 -11.70
CA ASN A 76 12.29 8.44 -12.69
C ASN A 76 11.91 7.00 -12.32
N TRP A 77 10.94 6.82 -11.43
CA TRP A 77 10.31 5.52 -11.20
C TRP A 77 9.22 5.33 -12.24
N ASN A 78 9.57 4.65 -13.33
CA ASN A 78 8.72 4.52 -14.49
C ASN A 78 8.08 3.14 -14.57
N LYS A 79 6.91 3.05 -15.19
CA LYS A 79 6.26 1.78 -15.52
C LYS A 79 7.16 0.98 -16.47
N LYS A 80 7.30 -0.32 -16.20
CA LYS A 80 8.07 -1.22 -17.05
C LYS A 80 7.37 -2.56 -17.21
N ASN A 81 7.35 -3.06 -18.44
CA ASN A 81 6.96 -4.44 -18.72
C ASN A 81 8.22 -5.31 -18.77
N PHE A 82 8.29 -6.31 -17.89
CA PHE A 82 9.35 -7.31 -17.91
C PHE A 82 8.89 -8.49 -18.75
N GLU A 83 9.62 -8.80 -19.82
CA GLU A 83 9.40 -9.98 -20.64
C GLU A 83 10.51 -11.00 -20.37
N ILE A 84 10.12 -12.21 -19.97
CA ILE A 84 11.02 -13.33 -19.71
C ILE A 84 10.74 -14.40 -20.76
N GLU A 85 11.75 -14.70 -21.58
CA GLU A 85 11.69 -15.74 -22.58
C GLU A 85 12.61 -16.91 -22.21
N LYS A 86 12.06 -18.12 -22.17
CA LYS A 86 12.85 -19.33 -21.94
C LYS A 86 13.13 -20.04 -23.25
N MET A 87 14.41 -20.09 -23.64
CA MET A 87 14.88 -20.81 -24.81
C MET A 87 15.56 -22.13 -24.41
N ILE A 88 15.22 -23.22 -25.10
CA ILE A 88 15.90 -24.52 -24.96
C ILE A 88 16.37 -24.95 -26.34
N ASN A 89 17.68 -25.09 -26.53
CA ASN A 89 18.30 -25.45 -27.82
C ASN A 89 17.85 -24.55 -28.98
N GLY A 90 17.71 -23.24 -28.72
CA GLY A 90 17.25 -22.27 -29.72
C GLY A 90 15.74 -22.25 -29.97
N VAL A 91 14.96 -23.10 -29.29
CA VAL A 91 13.50 -23.12 -29.40
C VAL A 91 12.88 -22.39 -28.22
N LYS A 92 12.11 -21.33 -28.49
CA LYS A 92 11.29 -20.65 -27.48
C LYS A 92 10.25 -21.62 -26.93
N LYS A 93 10.27 -21.85 -25.61
CA LYS A 93 9.33 -22.74 -24.92
C LYS A 93 8.21 -21.97 -24.23
N GLU A 94 8.55 -20.87 -23.57
CA GLU A 94 7.61 -20.06 -22.80
C GLU A 94 7.99 -18.57 -22.91
N SER A 95 6.97 -17.71 -22.90
CA SER A 95 7.07 -16.26 -22.77
C SER A 95 6.13 -15.84 -21.65
N ILE A 96 6.63 -15.10 -20.68
CA ILE A 96 5.80 -14.54 -19.62
C ILE A 96 6.13 -13.05 -19.51
N SER A 97 5.10 -12.21 -19.50
CA SER A 97 5.25 -10.79 -19.29
C SER A 97 4.56 -10.35 -18.00
N HIS A 98 5.19 -9.44 -17.26
CA HIS A 98 4.63 -8.80 -16.09
C HIS A 98 4.93 -7.32 -16.13
N GLU A 99 3.87 -6.52 -15.98
CA GLU A 99 4.00 -5.08 -15.81
C GLU A 99 4.18 -4.75 -14.33
N ILE A 100 5.13 -3.88 -14.04
CA ILE A 100 5.33 -3.27 -12.72
C ILE A 100 5.20 -1.77 -12.88
N ASP A 101 4.38 -1.15 -12.03
CA ASP A 101 4.02 0.26 -12.17
C ASP A 101 5.19 1.21 -11.89
N HIS A 102 6.14 0.82 -11.04
CA HIS A 102 7.26 1.67 -10.61
C HIS A 102 8.58 0.89 -10.63
N VAL A 103 9.45 1.25 -11.56
CA VAL A 103 10.76 0.64 -11.71
C VAL A 103 11.82 1.73 -11.78
N ARG A 104 12.88 1.56 -10.98
CA ARG A 104 14.04 2.43 -10.98
C ARG A 104 15.27 1.64 -11.37
N GLU A 105 15.88 2.04 -12.49
CA GLU A 105 17.07 1.39 -13.04
C GLU A 105 18.32 2.22 -12.78
N PHE A 106 19.38 1.55 -12.31
CA PHE A 106 20.68 2.13 -12.07
C PHE A 106 21.71 1.42 -12.94
N ILE A 107 22.34 2.18 -13.82
CA ILE A 107 23.40 1.69 -14.70
C ILE A 107 24.47 1.00 -13.84
N ASP A 108 24.83 -0.22 -14.21
CA ASP A 108 25.83 -1.09 -13.56
C ASP A 108 25.55 -1.50 -12.10
N ARG A 109 24.39 -1.17 -11.53
CA ARG A 109 24.01 -1.54 -10.14
C ARG A 109 22.78 -2.44 -10.06
N GLY A 110 21.86 -2.30 -11.02
CA GLY A 110 20.68 -3.13 -11.13
C GLY A 110 19.39 -2.32 -11.02
N THR A 111 18.31 -2.99 -10.63
CA THR A 111 16.95 -2.46 -10.79
C THR A 111 16.14 -2.67 -9.53
N ILE A 112 15.37 -1.67 -9.11
CA ILE A 112 14.42 -1.76 -8.01
C ILE A 112 13.01 -1.72 -8.59
N ALA A 113 12.16 -2.64 -8.13
CA ALA A 113 10.74 -2.68 -8.46
C ALA A 113 9.90 -2.31 -7.25
N LEU A 114 8.82 -1.56 -7.46
CA LEU A 114 7.93 -1.08 -6.40
C LEU A 114 6.46 -1.21 -6.82
N GLU A 115 5.65 -1.72 -5.89
CA GLU A 115 4.19 -1.78 -6.00
C GLU A 115 3.50 -1.01 -4.87
N ILE A 116 2.46 -0.25 -5.22
CA ILE A 116 1.64 0.51 -4.27
C ILE A 116 0.31 -0.23 -4.10
N GLU A 117 0.13 -0.82 -2.93
CA GLU A 117 -1.04 -1.61 -2.59
C GLU A 117 -1.98 -0.83 -1.66
N TRP A 118 -2.93 -0.11 -2.26
CA TRP A 118 -3.96 0.67 -1.57
C TRP A 118 -5.34 0.01 -1.68
N ASN A 119 -5.71 -0.74 -0.64
CA ASN A 119 -7.07 -1.25 -0.44
C ASN A 119 -7.60 -2.15 -1.57
N ASN A 120 -6.69 -2.80 -2.30
CA ASN A 120 -7.00 -3.86 -3.27
C ASN A 120 -7.40 -5.15 -2.55
N LYS A 121 -7.88 -6.14 -3.29
CA LYS A 121 -8.12 -7.48 -2.75
C LYS A 121 -6.81 -8.11 -2.29
N ASP A 122 -6.80 -8.80 -1.15
CA ASP A 122 -5.56 -9.33 -0.57
C ASP A 122 -4.78 -10.37 -1.41
N PRO A 123 -5.32 -11.09 -2.42
CA PRO A 123 -4.50 -11.94 -3.31
C PRO A 123 -3.51 -11.15 -4.18
N PHE A 124 -3.64 -9.82 -4.26
CA PHE A 124 -2.68 -8.97 -4.96
C PHE A 124 -1.27 -9.12 -4.35
N PHE A 125 -1.16 -9.20 -3.02
CA PHE A 125 0.13 -9.46 -2.38
C PHE A 125 0.78 -10.77 -2.83
N ASP A 126 0.01 -11.84 -2.99
CA ASP A 126 0.55 -13.12 -3.44
C ASP A 126 1.12 -13.00 -4.87
N ARG A 127 0.41 -12.28 -5.75
CA ARG A 127 0.84 -12.01 -7.11
C ARG A 127 2.11 -11.15 -7.15
N ASP A 128 2.14 -10.04 -6.42
CA ASP A 128 3.24 -9.08 -6.49
C ASP A 128 4.51 -9.67 -5.85
N LEU A 129 4.38 -10.37 -4.72
CA LEU A 129 5.50 -11.07 -4.08
C LEU A 129 6.05 -12.20 -4.97
N GLU A 130 5.20 -13.00 -5.61
CA GLU A 130 5.66 -14.06 -6.53
C GLU A 130 6.32 -13.47 -7.79
N ASN A 131 5.84 -12.32 -8.27
CA ASN A 131 6.47 -11.59 -9.37
C ASN A 131 7.87 -11.10 -8.98
N PHE A 132 8.02 -10.45 -7.82
CA PHE A 132 9.33 -10.02 -7.33
C PHE A 132 10.30 -11.17 -7.15
N LYS A 133 9.84 -12.29 -6.58
CA LYS A 133 10.63 -13.52 -6.46
C LYS A 133 11.16 -14.00 -7.80
N ARG A 134 10.29 -14.10 -8.81
CA ARG A 134 10.65 -14.56 -10.14
C ARG A 134 11.64 -13.61 -10.80
N LEU A 135 11.35 -12.31 -10.80
CA LEU A 135 12.22 -11.31 -11.42
C LEU A 135 13.60 -11.25 -10.76
N HIS A 136 13.66 -11.37 -9.43
CA HIS A 136 14.93 -11.45 -8.72
C HIS A 136 15.71 -12.72 -9.07
N ALA A 137 15.03 -13.87 -9.19
CA ALA A 137 15.67 -15.13 -9.58
C ALA A 137 16.28 -15.08 -10.99
N GLU A 138 15.69 -14.32 -11.91
CA GLU A 138 16.21 -14.08 -13.26
C GLU A 138 17.20 -12.89 -13.33
N GLY A 139 17.54 -12.27 -12.18
CA GLY A 139 18.45 -11.12 -12.12
C GLY A 139 17.88 -9.82 -12.68
N ALA A 140 16.57 -9.77 -12.97
CA ALA A 140 15.90 -8.60 -13.54
C ALA A 140 15.65 -7.48 -12.52
N ILE A 141 15.58 -7.81 -11.22
CA ILE A 141 15.52 -6.84 -10.12
C ILE A 141 16.44 -7.26 -8.97
N SER A 142 16.96 -6.27 -8.24
CA SER A 142 17.79 -6.44 -7.05
C SER A 142 16.96 -6.37 -5.76
N VAL A 143 15.91 -5.54 -5.73
CA VAL A 143 15.03 -5.33 -4.57
C VAL A 143 13.58 -5.12 -5.03
N GLY A 144 12.64 -5.75 -4.33
CA GLY A 144 11.20 -5.47 -4.43
C GLY A 144 10.73 -4.58 -3.27
N ILE A 145 9.84 -3.64 -3.54
CA ILE A 145 9.28 -2.73 -2.54
C ILE A 145 7.76 -2.79 -2.56
N ILE A 146 7.12 -2.90 -1.40
CA ILE A 146 5.66 -2.81 -1.27
C ILE A 146 5.31 -1.68 -0.32
N ILE A 147 4.47 -0.76 -0.79
CA ILE A 147 3.88 0.30 0.02
C ILE A 147 2.41 -0.06 0.27
N THR A 148 1.98 -0.10 1.52
CA THR A 148 0.58 -0.40 1.87
C THR A 148 0.14 0.33 3.13
N ARG A 149 -1.12 0.14 3.53
CA ARG A 149 -1.64 0.68 4.80
C ARG A 149 -0.94 0.00 5.97
N GLY A 150 -0.30 0.79 6.83
CA GLY A 150 0.38 0.33 8.03
C GLY A 150 -0.59 -0.18 9.09
N GLU A 151 -0.05 -0.84 10.11
CA GLU A 151 -0.87 -1.36 11.21
C GLU A 151 -1.60 -0.25 11.99
N SER A 152 -0.94 0.88 12.26
CA SER A 152 -1.55 2.01 12.97
C SER A 152 -2.72 2.60 12.18
N MET A 153 -2.57 2.82 10.88
CA MET A 153 -3.65 3.27 10.00
C MET A 153 -4.81 2.27 9.99
N GLN A 154 -4.53 0.98 9.79
CA GLN A 154 -5.56 -0.06 9.74
C GLN A 154 -6.36 -0.14 11.04
N ASN A 155 -5.70 -0.02 12.20
CA ASN A 155 -6.36 -0.08 13.50
C ASN A 155 -7.19 1.18 13.80
N ARG A 156 -6.76 2.35 13.32
CA ARG A 156 -7.42 3.63 13.61
C ARG A 156 -8.42 4.06 12.54
N ILE A 157 -8.52 3.37 11.40
CA ILE A 157 -9.39 3.82 10.30
C ILE A 157 -10.86 3.97 10.71
N ARG A 158 -11.38 3.10 11.59
CA ARG A 158 -12.74 3.23 12.13
C ARG A 158 -12.91 4.45 13.01
N GLU A 159 -11.95 4.72 13.88
CA GLU A 159 -11.95 5.92 14.70
C GLU A 159 -11.96 7.17 13.81
N MET A 160 -11.13 7.19 12.76
CA MET A 160 -11.02 8.31 11.84
C MET A 160 -12.31 8.54 11.03
N VAL A 161 -12.92 7.48 10.49
CA VAL A 161 -14.20 7.56 9.78
C VAL A 161 -15.33 8.00 10.71
N ARG A 162 -15.34 7.49 11.95
CA ARG A 162 -16.33 7.91 12.97
C ARG A 162 -16.16 9.38 13.35
N ARG A 163 -14.92 9.85 13.51
CA ARG A 163 -14.61 11.26 13.77
C ARG A 163 -15.13 12.15 12.63
N PHE A 164 -14.87 11.77 11.38
CA PHE A 164 -15.44 12.48 10.23
C PHE A 164 -16.96 12.56 10.31
N ALA A 165 -17.63 11.45 10.62
CA ALA A 165 -19.10 11.44 10.77
C ALA A 165 -19.60 12.42 11.83
N ALA A 166 -18.90 12.49 12.96
CA ALA A 166 -19.25 13.38 14.07
C ALA A 166 -19.01 14.85 13.71
N GLU A 167 -17.89 15.18 13.07
CA GLU A 167 -17.56 16.54 12.62
C GLU A 167 -18.55 17.02 11.54
N GLN A 168 -19.02 16.12 10.68
CA GLN A 168 -20.05 16.39 9.67
C GLN A 168 -21.49 16.26 10.21
N GLN A 169 -21.67 15.96 11.50
CA GLN A 169 -22.98 15.80 12.17
C GLN A 169 -23.92 14.84 11.41
N LEU A 170 -23.38 13.71 10.97
CA LEU A 170 -24.13 12.71 10.22
C LEU A 170 -25.01 11.88 11.14
N GLU A 171 -26.32 12.02 10.95
CA GLU A 171 -27.40 11.37 11.69
C GLU A 171 -28.31 10.53 10.79
N THR A 172 -28.33 10.79 9.48
CA THR A 172 -29.24 10.13 8.53
C THR A 172 -28.56 9.69 7.22
N ILE A 173 -29.25 8.83 6.47
CA ILE A 173 -28.83 8.39 5.14
C ILE A 173 -28.88 9.56 4.14
N ASP A 174 -29.85 10.47 4.26
CA ASP A 174 -29.99 11.60 3.34
C ASP A 174 -28.78 12.53 3.42
N GLN A 175 -28.26 12.78 4.62
CA GLN A 175 -27.03 13.55 4.82
C GLN A 175 -25.80 12.87 4.19
N LEU A 176 -25.72 11.53 4.18
CA LEU A 176 -24.66 10.82 3.45
C LEU A 176 -24.75 11.10 1.95
N ILE A 177 -25.97 11.05 1.39
CA ILE A 177 -26.20 11.27 -0.04
C ILE A 177 -25.85 12.71 -0.43
N GLU A 178 -26.21 13.69 0.41
CA GLU A 178 -25.88 15.11 0.21
C GLU A 178 -24.37 15.35 0.09
N ILE A 179 -23.55 14.62 0.87
CA ILE A 179 -22.08 14.69 0.78
C ILE A 179 -21.48 13.73 -0.26
N GLY A 180 -22.30 13.14 -1.13
CA GLY A 180 -21.88 12.28 -2.24
C GLY A 180 -21.60 10.83 -1.87
N LEU A 181 -21.89 10.42 -0.64
CA LEU A 181 -21.78 9.03 -0.19
C LEU A 181 -23.10 8.31 -0.41
N ASN A 182 -23.12 7.40 -1.38
CA ASN A 182 -24.35 6.74 -1.83
C ASN A 182 -24.39 5.27 -1.33
N PRO A 183 -24.90 4.99 -0.11
CA PRO A 183 -24.94 3.64 0.43
C PRO A 183 -25.93 2.75 -0.32
N THR A 184 -25.51 1.53 -0.63
CA THR A 184 -26.37 0.50 -1.22
C THR A 184 -27.49 0.08 -0.27
N LYS A 185 -28.58 -0.51 -0.79
CA LYS A 185 -29.68 -1.01 0.05
C LYS A 185 -29.21 -1.98 1.15
N ARG A 186 -28.29 -2.89 0.81
CA ARG A 186 -27.65 -3.80 1.78
C ARG A 186 -26.98 -3.04 2.93
N GLN A 187 -26.27 -1.96 2.64
CA GLN A 187 -25.58 -1.15 3.64
C GLN A 187 -26.58 -0.41 4.54
N GLN A 188 -27.62 0.20 3.95
CA GLN A 188 -28.68 0.86 4.71
C GLN A 188 -29.38 -0.09 5.69
N ASP A 189 -29.64 -1.33 5.24
CA ASP A 189 -30.23 -2.37 6.09
C ASP A 189 -29.27 -2.79 7.21
N ASP A 190 -27.96 -2.82 6.96
CA ASP A 190 -26.94 -3.10 7.98
C ASP A 190 -26.85 -1.97 9.03
N TYR A 191 -26.93 -0.69 8.62
CA TYR A 191 -26.94 0.43 9.56
C TYR A 191 -28.14 0.33 10.50
N THR A 192 -29.33 0.12 9.93
CA THR A 192 -30.58 -0.04 10.68
C THR A 192 -30.50 -1.19 11.67
N ARG A 193 -29.93 -2.33 11.25
CA ARG A 193 -29.73 -3.49 12.10
C ARG A 193 -28.81 -3.18 13.28
N ARG A 194 -27.67 -2.52 13.05
CA ARG A 194 -26.70 -2.16 14.10
C ARG A 194 -27.29 -1.21 15.14
N MET A 195 -27.99 -0.17 14.69
CA MET A 195 -28.64 0.79 15.58
C MET A 195 -29.66 0.10 16.50
N ARG A 196 -30.45 -0.85 15.95
CA ARG A 196 -31.42 -1.62 16.74
C ARG A 196 -30.79 -2.59 17.74
N GLN A 197 -29.61 -3.13 17.45
CA GLN A 197 -28.99 -4.19 18.25
C GLN A 197 -28.17 -3.67 19.44
N GLY A 198 -27.67 -2.44 19.40
CA GLY A 198 -26.69 -1.97 20.38
C GLY A 198 -26.87 -0.55 20.90
N ASP A 199 -28.04 0.09 20.68
CA ASP A 199 -28.29 1.50 21.03
C ASP A 199 -27.14 2.42 20.57
N THR A 200 -26.70 2.23 19.33
CA THR A 200 -25.57 2.97 18.75
C THR A 200 -26.06 4.11 17.87
N SER A 201 -25.37 5.25 17.88
CA SER A 201 -25.67 6.36 16.97
C SER A 201 -25.51 5.97 15.49
N PHE A 202 -26.14 6.75 14.60
CA PHE A 202 -25.98 6.57 13.15
C PHE A 202 -24.50 6.63 12.73
N ALA A 203 -23.75 7.60 13.22
CA ALA A 203 -22.31 7.74 13.00
C ALA A 203 -21.52 6.47 13.34
N GLU A 204 -21.84 5.81 14.46
CA GLU A 204 -21.20 4.57 14.87
C GLU A 204 -21.60 3.39 13.98
N ALA A 205 -22.89 3.27 13.66
CA ALA A 205 -23.40 2.22 12.79
C ALA A 205 -22.84 2.32 11.36
N TRP A 206 -22.85 3.52 10.79
CA TRP A 206 -22.30 3.82 9.48
C TRP A 206 -20.79 3.55 9.42
N SER A 207 -20.00 4.16 10.31
CA SER A 207 -18.54 4.00 10.30
C SER A 207 -18.10 2.54 10.44
N SER A 208 -18.79 1.77 11.30
CA SER A 208 -18.54 0.34 11.48
C SER A 208 -18.82 -0.48 10.22
N SER A 209 -19.96 -0.22 9.58
CA SER A 209 -20.37 -0.93 8.36
C SER A 209 -19.47 -0.55 7.18
N PHE A 210 -19.19 0.75 7.01
CA PHE A 210 -18.32 1.29 5.98
C PHE A 210 -16.90 0.69 6.04
N VAL A 211 -16.29 0.67 7.22
CA VAL A 211 -14.94 0.11 7.41
C VAL A 211 -14.92 -1.40 7.19
N ALA A 212 -15.94 -2.12 7.64
CA ALA A 212 -16.03 -3.57 7.43
C ALA A 212 -16.09 -3.91 5.93
N ASP A 213 -16.86 -3.15 5.15
CA ASP A 213 -16.96 -3.34 3.70
C ASP A 213 -15.69 -2.88 2.96
N LYS A 214 -15.23 -1.66 3.22
CA LYS A 214 -14.19 -1.01 2.41
C LYS A 214 -12.78 -1.40 2.84
N TYR A 215 -12.54 -1.54 4.13
CA TYR A 215 -11.21 -1.69 4.73
C TYR A 215 -11.07 -2.97 5.56
N GLY A 216 -11.97 -3.93 5.34
CA GLY A 216 -12.05 -5.18 6.08
C GLY A 216 -10.91 -6.16 5.76
N ALA A 217 -11.03 -7.37 6.32
CA ALA A 217 -9.98 -8.39 6.27
C ALA A 217 -9.67 -8.95 4.87
N ALA A 218 -10.48 -8.66 3.85
CA ALA A 218 -10.24 -9.10 2.47
C ALA A 218 -9.43 -8.08 1.64
N THR A 219 -8.90 -7.03 2.28
CA THR A 219 -8.16 -5.95 1.61
C THR A 219 -6.68 -5.90 2.02
N THR A 220 -5.84 -5.33 1.15
CA THR A 220 -4.39 -5.18 1.39
C THR A 220 -4.08 -4.23 2.56
N HIS A 221 -3.35 -4.72 3.56
CA HIS A 221 -2.85 -3.96 4.71
C HIS A 221 -1.69 -4.72 5.38
N TRP A 222 -0.95 -4.06 6.27
CA TRP A 222 0.29 -4.55 6.87
C TRP A 222 0.22 -6.00 7.40
N ARG A 223 -0.77 -6.31 8.25
CA ARG A 223 -0.88 -7.66 8.86
C ARG A 223 -1.00 -8.78 7.81
N LYS A 224 -1.65 -8.50 6.67
CA LYS A 224 -1.80 -9.46 5.56
C LYS A 224 -0.52 -9.64 4.76
N LEU A 225 0.24 -8.57 4.57
CA LEU A 225 1.55 -8.60 3.93
C LEU A 225 2.56 -9.33 4.81
N GLU A 226 2.59 -8.98 6.10
CA GLU A 226 3.50 -9.57 7.07
C GLU A 226 3.27 -11.07 7.24
N ASP A 227 2.01 -11.53 7.29
CA ASP A 227 1.73 -12.98 7.37
C ASP A 227 2.31 -13.75 6.19
N ARG A 228 2.17 -13.22 4.97
CA ARG A 228 2.69 -13.83 3.74
C ARG A 228 4.21 -13.88 3.73
N VAL A 229 4.86 -12.76 4.04
CA VAL A 229 6.33 -12.68 4.11
C VAL A 229 6.87 -13.61 5.20
N ARG A 230 6.23 -13.68 6.37
CA ARG A 230 6.61 -14.60 7.45
C ARG A 230 6.50 -16.07 7.01
N ARG A 231 5.53 -16.39 6.15
CA ARG A 231 5.36 -17.72 5.54
C ARG A 231 6.31 -17.98 4.37
N GLY A 232 7.16 -17.00 4.02
CA GLY A 232 8.17 -17.11 2.98
C GLY A 232 7.68 -16.80 1.57
N VAL A 233 6.49 -16.22 1.41
CA VAL A 233 6.02 -15.74 0.10
C VAL A 233 6.92 -14.59 -0.34
N GLY A 234 7.40 -14.63 -1.58
CA GLY A 234 8.36 -13.67 -2.13
C GLY A 234 9.84 -14.04 -1.93
N ASN A 235 10.17 -15.00 -1.06
CA ASN A 235 11.56 -15.44 -0.90
C ASN A 235 12.08 -16.17 -2.16
N PRO A 236 13.36 -15.97 -2.55
CA PRO A 236 14.42 -15.30 -1.80
C PRO A 236 14.62 -13.81 -2.14
N CYS A 237 13.67 -13.14 -2.80
CA CYS A 237 13.83 -11.73 -3.17
C CYS A 237 14.09 -10.85 -1.92
N PRO A 238 15.07 -9.93 -1.95
CA PRO A 238 15.20 -8.86 -0.97
C PRO A 238 13.99 -7.92 -1.05
N LEU A 239 13.30 -7.74 0.08
CA LEU A 239 12.09 -6.91 0.14
C LEU A 239 12.22 -5.76 1.13
N VAL A 240 11.69 -4.60 0.74
CA VAL A 240 11.43 -3.46 1.63
C VAL A 240 9.91 -3.28 1.72
N LEU A 241 9.37 -3.36 2.93
CA LEU A 241 7.94 -3.19 3.18
C LEU A 241 7.74 -1.88 3.92
N ILE A 242 6.83 -1.04 3.42
CA ILE A 242 6.53 0.27 3.98
C ILE A 242 5.03 0.36 4.28
N GLY A 243 4.70 0.53 5.55
CA GLY A 243 3.35 0.73 6.06
C GLY A 243 3.08 2.20 6.34
N LEU A 244 2.09 2.77 5.65
CA LEU A 244 1.62 4.14 5.86
C LEU A 244 0.96 4.28 7.25
N PRO A 245 1.39 5.24 8.09
CA PRO A 245 0.86 5.39 9.44
C PRO A 245 -0.46 6.17 9.45
N ALA A 246 -1.20 6.13 10.56
CA ALA A 246 -2.47 6.87 10.66
C ALA A 246 -2.28 8.39 10.53
N GLU A 247 -1.11 8.89 10.91
CA GLU A 247 -0.73 10.30 10.96
C GLU A 247 -0.63 10.96 9.57
N VAL A 248 -0.59 10.17 8.48
CA VAL A 248 -0.70 10.75 7.12
C VAL A 248 -2.14 11.14 6.79
N VAL A 249 -3.14 10.73 7.57
CA VAL A 249 -4.54 11.09 7.36
C VAL A 249 -4.83 12.43 8.02
N THR A 250 -5.35 13.38 7.24
CA THR A 250 -5.66 14.74 7.71
C THR A 250 -7.16 15.01 7.70
N PHE A 251 -7.61 15.96 8.53
CA PHE A 251 -9.03 16.31 8.73
C PHE A 251 -9.34 17.75 8.32
N ASP A 252 -8.39 18.39 7.64
CA ASP A 252 -8.49 19.75 7.11
C ASP A 252 -9.39 19.85 5.87
#